data_AF-A0A5N9F454-F1
#
_entry.id   AF-A0A5N9F454-F1
#
_cell.length_a   1.000
_cell.length_b   1.000
_cell.length_c   1.000
_cell.angle_alpha   90.00
_cell.angle_beta   90.00
_cell.angle_gamma   90.00
#
_symmetry.space_group_name_H-M   'P 1'
#
loop_
_entity.id
_entity.type
_entity.pdbx_description
1 polymer ?
#
loop_
_entity_poly.entity_id
_entity_poly.type
_entity_poly.pdbx_seq_one_letter_code
_entity_poly.pdbx_strand_id
1 'polypeptide(L)'
;MAPSGGPSGFDGFTGKTLYTPVPNPVFGPILEQIQDLAELKVTLRGLWLFHRKRGAFRAVSLDEFLADRTLVKGLKSGGNETSEEAIRQGLRLAVKRGTFLTHQLSGANTVFLLNTDADRRTLARLEAGEVPAETEDEPEVAIPELEKPNIFALYEDSIGSLSALLADQLKEVEGRYPESWIREAFGIAVAENKRSWRYVSGILRRWTSEGRETGGKETRGGAERGKDGKPGRYTETDNRQKYLEEYQRRRGAPPG
;
A
#
# COMPACT_ATOMS: atom_id res chain seq x y z
N MET A 1 -30.75 -33.21 -9.57
CA MET A 1 -30.23 -32.74 -8.27
C MET A 1 -29.07 -31.80 -8.55
N ALA A 2 -29.25 -30.50 -8.31
CA ALA A 2 -28.16 -29.53 -8.39
C ALA A 2 -27.26 -29.69 -7.15
N PRO A 3 -25.92 -29.62 -7.28
CA PRO A 3 -25.06 -29.64 -6.11
C PRO A 3 -25.25 -28.36 -5.31
N SER A 4 -25.61 -28.55 -4.05
CA SER A 4 -25.68 -27.58 -2.97
C SER A 4 -24.39 -26.75 -2.88
N GLY A 5 -24.48 -25.46 -3.19
CA GLY A 5 -23.41 -24.49 -2.92
C GLY A 5 -23.29 -24.25 -1.43
N GLY A 6 -22.31 -24.90 -0.79
CA GLY A 6 -21.83 -24.50 0.53
C GLY A 6 -21.21 -23.09 0.49
N PRO A 7 -21.09 -22.41 1.64
CA PRO A 7 -20.53 -21.05 1.69
C PRO A 7 -19.12 -21.06 1.08
N SER A 8 -18.91 -20.24 0.07
CA SER A 8 -17.61 -19.98 -0.53
C SER A 8 -16.60 -19.66 0.58
N GLY A 9 -15.61 -20.52 0.78
CA GLY A 9 -14.53 -20.30 1.72
C GLY A 9 -13.72 -19.05 1.34
N PHE A 10 -12.97 -18.53 2.30
CA PHE A 10 -11.96 -17.52 2.00
C PHE A 10 -10.77 -18.21 1.33
N ASP A 11 -10.60 -18.00 0.02
CA ASP A 11 -9.56 -18.65 -0.80
C ASP A 11 -8.17 -17.98 -0.71
N GLY A 12 -8.01 -17.01 0.20
CA GLY A 12 -6.80 -16.20 0.35
C GLY A 12 -6.85 -14.87 -0.41
N PHE A 13 -5.79 -14.08 -0.27
CA PHE A 13 -5.64 -12.80 -0.95
C PHE A 13 -5.01 -13.03 -2.34
N THR A 14 -5.62 -12.45 -3.38
CA THR A 14 -5.11 -12.54 -4.76
C THR A 14 -4.38 -11.26 -5.16
N GLY A 15 -3.70 -11.25 -6.32
CA GLY A 15 -3.06 -10.04 -6.86
C GLY A 15 -4.02 -8.88 -7.19
N LYS A 16 -5.33 -9.07 -7.08
CA LYS A 16 -6.37 -8.02 -7.24
C LYS A 16 -6.90 -7.51 -5.90
N THR A 17 -6.27 -7.91 -4.78
CA THR A 17 -6.71 -7.49 -3.44
C THR A 17 -6.51 -6.00 -3.27
N LEU A 18 -7.58 -5.29 -2.90
CA LEU A 18 -7.51 -3.89 -2.52
C LEU A 18 -7.11 -3.79 -1.05
N TYR A 19 -6.14 -2.94 -0.76
CA TYR A 19 -5.68 -2.68 0.60
C TYR A 19 -6.26 -1.37 1.12
N THR A 20 -6.54 -1.35 2.42
CA THR A 20 -6.96 -0.14 3.13
C THR A 20 -5.80 0.29 4.00
N PRO A 21 -5.33 1.55 3.90
CA PRO A 21 -4.28 2.03 4.77
C PRO A 21 -4.80 2.11 6.20
N VAL A 22 -4.01 1.56 7.12
CA VAL A 22 -4.31 1.53 8.55
C VAL A 22 -3.14 2.17 9.28
N PRO A 23 -3.36 3.15 10.17
CA PRO A 23 -2.28 3.74 10.94
C PRO A 23 -1.53 2.68 11.77
N ASN A 24 -0.20 2.68 11.73
CA ASN A 24 0.63 1.69 12.43
C ASN A 24 0.28 1.49 13.92
N PRO A 25 -0.09 2.54 14.71
CA PRO A 25 -0.48 2.35 16.10
C PRO A 25 -1.68 1.42 16.31
N VAL A 26 -2.56 1.26 15.31
CA VAL A 26 -3.69 0.32 15.32
C VAL A 26 -3.21 -1.12 15.47
N PHE A 27 -2.02 -1.46 14.96
CA PHE A 27 -1.41 -2.79 15.09
C PHE A 27 -0.43 -2.92 16.25
N GLY A 28 -0.24 -1.87 17.04
CA GLY A 28 0.63 -1.88 18.23
C GLY A 28 -0.16 -1.50 19.48
N PRO A 29 0.08 -0.32 20.07
CA PRO A 29 -0.49 0.05 21.37
C PRO A 29 -2.02 0.05 21.40
N ILE A 30 -2.69 0.38 20.28
CA ILE A 30 -4.15 0.34 20.23
C ILE A 30 -4.64 -1.12 20.27
N LEU A 31 -4.01 -2.03 19.52
CA LEU A 31 -4.38 -3.44 19.51
C LEU A 31 -4.21 -4.08 20.88
N GLU A 32 -3.11 -3.77 21.58
CA GLU A 32 -2.84 -4.27 22.93
C GLU A 32 -3.93 -3.88 23.94
N GLN A 33 -4.48 -2.67 23.80
CA GLN A 33 -5.46 -2.15 24.75
C GLN A 33 -6.92 -2.50 24.39
N ILE A 34 -7.20 -2.89 23.15
CA ILE A 34 -8.53 -3.35 22.74
C ILE A 34 -8.76 -4.76 23.31
N GLN A 35 -9.77 -4.88 24.17
CA GLN A 35 -10.14 -6.15 24.83
C GLN A 35 -11.54 -6.62 24.43
N ASP A 36 -12.32 -5.75 23.79
CA ASP A 36 -13.68 -6.03 23.37
C ASP A 36 -13.73 -6.35 21.86
N LEU A 37 -14.40 -7.44 21.51
CA LEU A 37 -14.49 -7.90 20.12
C LEU A 37 -15.30 -6.93 19.24
N ALA A 38 -16.33 -6.28 19.81
CA ALA A 38 -17.12 -5.30 19.10
C ALA A 38 -16.30 -4.03 18.83
N GLU A 39 -15.54 -3.55 19.81
CA GLU A 39 -14.59 -2.46 19.63
C GLU A 39 -13.59 -2.75 18.50
N LEU A 40 -12.99 -3.96 18.46
CA LEU A 40 -12.05 -4.34 17.42
C LEU A 40 -12.68 -4.31 16.03
N LYS A 41 -13.84 -4.97 15.87
CA LYS A 41 -14.54 -5.07 14.58
C LYS A 41 -15.04 -3.71 14.09
N VAL A 42 -15.59 -2.90 15.00
CA VAL A 42 -16.01 -1.51 14.70
C VAL A 42 -14.81 -0.67 14.29
N THR A 43 -13.67 -0.79 14.98
CA THR A 43 -12.46 -0.02 14.67
C THR A 43 -11.96 -0.33 13.26
N LEU A 44 -11.77 -1.62 12.94
CA LEU A 44 -11.30 -2.05 11.63
C LEU A 44 -12.29 -1.69 10.51
N ARG A 45 -13.59 -1.88 10.76
CA ARG A 45 -14.62 -1.54 9.77
C ARG A 45 -14.74 -0.04 9.58
N GLY A 46 -14.61 0.74 10.65
CA GLY A 46 -14.61 2.20 10.62
C GLY A 46 -13.45 2.75 9.81
N LEU A 47 -12.22 2.26 10.02
CA LEU A 47 -11.05 2.64 9.20
C LEU A 47 -11.31 2.42 7.70
N TRP A 48 -11.92 1.30 7.35
CA TRP A 48 -12.32 1.03 5.97
C TRP A 48 -13.42 1.98 5.46
N LEU A 49 -14.41 2.33 6.29
CA LEU A 49 -15.48 3.27 5.91
C LEU A 49 -14.94 4.69 5.73
N PHE A 50 -14.12 5.19 6.65
CA PHE A 50 -13.50 6.52 6.57
C PHE A 50 -12.65 6.68 5.31
N HIS A 51 -11.90 5.64 4.93
CA HIS A 51 -11.06 5.68 3.74
C HIS A 51 -11.86 5.75 2.43
N ARG A 52 -13.15 5.40 2.45
CA ARG A 52 -14.03 5.47 1.27
C ARG A 52 -14.77 6.81 1.16
N LYS A 53 -14.73 7.64 2.19
CA LYS A 53 -15.29 9.00 2.16
C LYS A 53 -14.35 9.92 1.39
N ARG A 54 -14.93 10.77 0.54
CA ARG A 54 -14.21 11.79 -0.22
C ARG A 54 -14.45 13.18 0.39
N GLY A 55 -13.50 14.09 0.17
CA GLY A 55 -13.55 15.46 0.69
C GLY A 55 -12.81 15.63 2.03
N ALA A 56 -12.81 16.88 2.50
CA ALA A 56 -12.13 17.32 3.72
C ALA A 56 -12.79 16.83 5.02
N PHE A 57 -14.06 16.43 4.97
CA PHE A 57 -14.81 15.92 6.12
C PHE A 57 -15.15 14.44 5.95
N ARG A 58 -14.26 13.56 6.41
CA ARG A 58 -14.38 12.10 6.25
C ARG A 58 -15.17 11.46 7.38
N ALA A 59 -16.39 11.95 7.60
CA ALA A 59 -17.25 11.46 8.67
C ALA A 59 -18.15 10.29 8.23
N VAL A 60 -18.45 9.41 9.18
CA VAL A 60 -19.38 8.29 9.01
C VAL A 60 -20.45 8.39 10.10
N SER A 61 -21.71 8.35 9.71
CA SER A 61 -22.84 8.43 10.67
C SER A 61 -23.07 7.13 11.42
N LEU A 62 -23.75 7.22 12.56
CA LEU A 62 -24.21 6.03 13.29
C LEU A 62 -25.05 5.10 12.41
N ASP A 63 -25.96 5.66 11.61
CA ASP A 63 -26.83 4.87 10.73
C ASP A 63 -26.03 4.09 9.68
N GLU A 64 -24.92 4.65 9.18
CA GLU A 64 -24.04 3.94 8.26
C GLU A 64 -23.33 2.75 8.92
N PHE A 65 -22.91 2.87 10.19
CA PHE A 65 -22.37 1.74 10.93
C PHE A 65 -23.44 0.67 11.18
N LEU A 66 -24.66 1.06 11.53
CA LEU A 66 -25.78 0.14 11.76
C LEU A 66 -26.28 -0.53 10.47
N ALA A 67 -26.21 0.18 9.34
CA ALA A 67 -26.57 -0.37 8.03
C ALA A 67 -25.47 -1.26 7.41
N ASP A 68 -24.25 -1.27 7.99
CA ASP A 68 -23.15 -2.06 7.46
C ASP A 68 -23.37 -3.56 7.68
N ARG A 69 -23.79 -4.26 6.62
CA ARG A 69 -24.11 -5.69 6.67
C ARG A 69 -22.98 -6.56 7.16
N THR A 70 -21.72 -6.19 6.88
CA THR A 70 -20.55 -6.96 7.32
C THR A 70 -20.38 -6.86 8.83
N LEU A 71 -20.50 -5.65 9.37
CA LEU A 71 -20.41 -5.39 10.80
C LEU A 71 -21.58 -6.03 11.55
N VAL A 72 -22.81 -5.84 11.05
CA VAL A 72 -24.02 -6.46 11.62
C VAL A 72 -23.86 -7.98 11.66
N LYS A 73 -23.51 -8.62 10.55
CA LYS A 73 -23.29 -10.08 10.53
C LYS A 73 -22.12 -10.51 11.41
N GLY A 74 -21.05 -9.73 11.43
CA GLY A 74 -19.85 -10.01 12.22
C GLY A 74 -20.07 -9.89 13.73
N LEU A 75 -21.06 -9.11 14.16
CA LEU A 75 -21.43 -8.92 15.57
C LEU A 75 -22.77 -9.56 15.92
N LYS A 76 -23.21 -10.54 15.14
CA LYS A 76 -24.29 -11.44 15.57
C LYS A 76 -23.75 -12.33 16.69
N SER A 77 -24.11 -11.99 17.92
CA SER A 77 -23.96 -12.89 19.06
C SER A 77 -25.17 -13.82 19.15
N GLY A 78 -24.96 -15.08 19.53
CA GLY A 78 -26.05 -16.05 19.75
C GLY A 78 -26.82 -15.85 21.06
N GLY A 79 -26.55 -14.75 21.79
CA GLY A 79 -27.22 -14.38 23.04
C GLY A 79 -28.32 -13.32 22.84
N ASN A 80 -28.79 -12.73 23.95
CA ASN A 80 -29.84 -11.70 23.95
C ASN A 80 -29.39 -10.31 23.45
N GLU A 81 -28.09 -10.10 23.23
CA GLU A 81 -27.56 -8.82 22.76
C GLU A 81 -27.75 -8.68 21.25
N THR A 82 -28.42 -7.61 20.83
CA THR A 82 -28.60 -7.31 19.41
C THR A 82 -27.29 -6.85 18.79
N SER A 83 -27.06 -7.15 17.51
CA SER A 83 -25.87 -6.66 16.81
C SER A 83 -25.78 -5.14 16.80
N GLU A 84 -26.91 -4.44 16.84
CA GLU A 84 -26.95 -2.99 16.93
C GLU A 84 -26.38 -2.49 18.26
N GLU A 85 -26.72 -3.12 19.38
CA GLU A 85 -26.18 -2.76 20.69
C GLU A 85 -24.67 -3.00 20.76
N ALA A 86 -24.21 -4.15 20.23
CA ALA A 86 -22.79 -4.44 20.13
C ALA A 86 -22.04 -3.38 19.28
N ILE A 87 -22.62 -2.93 18.16
CA ILE A 87 -22.04 -1.85 17.35
C ILE A 87 -21.95 -0.55 18.14
N ARG A 88 -23.04 -0.16 18.83
CA ARG A 88 -23.08 1.05 19.66
C ARG A 88 -22.05 0.99 20.79
N GLN A 89 -21.93 -0.16 21.46
CA GLN A 89 -20.91 -0.41 22.47
C GLN A 89 -19.50 -0.28 21.88
N GLY A 90 -19.22 -0.93 20.76
CA GLY A 90 -17.91 -0.87 20.11
C GLY A 90 -17.52 0.55 19.70
N LEU A 91 -18.46 1.34 19.16
CA LEU A 91 -18.26 2.75 18.85
C LEU A 91 -17.97 3.57 20.11
N ARG A 92 -18.73 3.35 21.18
CA ARG A 92 -18.52 4.05 22.47
C ARG A 92 -17.13 3.76 23.05
N LEU A 93 -16.67 2.51 22.97
CA LEU A 93 -15.34 2.12 23.43
C LEU A 93 -14.24 2.75 22.56
N ALA A 94 -14.38 2.71 21.24
CA ALA A 94 -13.44 3.33 20.31
C ALA A 94 -13.32 4.86 20.51
N VAL A 95 -14.43 5.53 20.80
CA VAL A 95 -14.45 6.96 21.16
C VAL A 95 -13.80 7.19 22.52
N LYS A 96 -14.15 6.38 23.54
CA LYS A 96 -13.55 6.49 24.88
C LYS A 96 -12.02 6.31 24.85
N ARG A 97 -11.52 5.42 23.99
CA ARG A 97 -10.08 5.21 23.76
C ARG A 97 -9.41 6.39 23.05
N GLY A 98 -10.19 7.18 22.31
CA GLY A 98 -9.67 8.23 21.44
C GLY A 98 -9.16 7.70 20.12
N THR A 99 -9.55 6.50 19.69
CA THR A 99 -9.30 6.06 18.30
C THR A 99 -10.22 6.82 17.35
N PHE A 100 -11.49 6.98 17.74
CA PHE A 100 -12.48 7.76 17.01
C PHE A 100 -12.84 9.04 17.76
N LEU A 101 -13.21 10.06 17.01
CA LEU A 101 -13.89 11.26 17.47
C LEU A 101 -15.38 11.13 17.18
N THR A 102 -16.20 11.87 17.92
CA THR A 102 -17.64 11.93 17.71
C THR A 102 -18.11 13.38 17.71
N HIS A 103 -19.11 13.70 16.88
CA HIS A 103 -19.75 15.00 16.82
C HIS A 103 -21.25 14.84 16.61
N GLN A 104 -22.02 15.76 17.17
CA GLN A 104 -23.47 15.76 17.06
C GLN A 104 -23.90 16.82 16.03
N LEU A 105 -24.37 16.38 14.86
CA LEU A 105 -24.90 17.28 13.85
C LEU A 105 -26.30 17.81 14.25
N SER A 106 -26.63 18.99 13.72
CA SER A 106 -27.98 19.57 13.79
C SER A 106 -29.02 18.57 13.28
N GLY A 107 -29.96 18.16 14.14
CA GLY A 107 -30.98 17.15 13.81
C GLY A 107 -30.74 15.76 14.41
N ALA A 108 -29.96 15.66 15.49
CA ALA A 108 -29.74 14.42 16.26
C ALA A 108 -28.93 13.31 15.55
N ASN A 109 -28.28 13.61 14.43
CA ASN A 109 -27.36 12.67 13.78
C ASN A 109 -25.96 12.72 14.40
N THR A 110 -25.55 11.64 15.04
CA THR A 110 -24.18 11.48 15.54
C THR A 110 -23.28 10.98 14.40
N VAL A 111 -22.16 11.66 14.21
CA VAL A 111 -21.13 11.27 13.25
C VAL A 111 -19.81 10.99 13.94
N PHE A 112 -19.07 10.05 13.37
CA PHE A 112 -17.78 9.60 13.85
C PHE A 112 -16.70 9.97 12.85
N LEU A 113 -15.51 10.29 13.36
CA LEU A 113 -14.31 10.57 12.57
C LEU A 113 -13.12 9.77 13.13
N LEU A 114 -12.08 9.59 12.33
CA LEU A 114 -10.82 9.08 12.84
C LEU A 114 -10.13 10.18 13.66
N ASN A 115 -9.45 9.84 14.76
CA ASN A 115 -8.75 10.83 15.57
C ASN A 115 -7.42 11.29 14.94
N THR A 116 -7.50 11.96 13.80
CA THR A 116 -6.35 12.56 13.10
C THR A 116 -6.22 14.05 13.41
N ASP A 117 -5.03 14.64 13.20
CA ASP A 117 -4.85 16.09 13.33
C ASP A 117 -5.78 16.89 12.40
N ALA A 118 -5.99 16.40 11.18
CA ALA A 118 -6.89 17.03 10.21
C ALA A 118 -8.34 16.99 10.70
N ASP A 119 -8.84 15.81 11.07
CA ASP A 119 -10.22 15.63 11.53
C ASP A 119 -10.50 16.42 12.82
N ARG A 120 -9.51 16.53 13.73
CA ARG A 120 -9.61 17.38 14.93
C ARG A 120 -9.78 18.86 14.59
N ARG A 121 -9.05 19.37 13.60
CA ARG A 121 -9.17 20.77 13.15
C ARG A 121 -10.52 21.02 12.51
N THR A 122 -10.97 20.12 11.63
CA THR A 122 -12.28 20.23 10.98
C THR A 122 -13.41 20.19 12.01
N LEU A 123 -13.30 19.33 13.02
CA LEU A 123 -14.25 19.26 14.13
C LEU A 123 -14.30 20.56 14.94
N ALA A 124 -13.14 21.14 15.28
CA ALA A 124 -13.09 22.41 16.01
C ALA A 124 -13.75 23.57 15.24
N ARG A 125 -13.59 23.61 13.91
CA ARG A 125 -14.25 24.62 13.05
C ARG A 125 -15.77 24.44 13.02
N LEU A 126 -16.24 23.20 12.93
CA LEU A 126 -17.67 22.87 13.01
C LEU A 126 -18.28 23.26 14.36
N GLU A 127 -17.58 22.99 15.47
CA GLU A 127 -18.02 23.39 16.82
C GLU A 127 -18.06 24.91 17.00
N ALA A 128 -17.18 25.65 16.32
CA ALA A 128 -17.19 27.11 16.30
C ALA A 128 -18.33 27.72 15.46
N GLY A 129 -19.15 26.89 14.79
CA GLY A 129 -20.21 27.36 13.90
C GLY A 129 -19.70 27.92 12.57
N GLU A 130 -18.41 27.75 12.28
CA GLU A 130 -17.84 28.02 10.97
C GLU A 130 -18.26 26.87 10.06
N VAL A 131 -19.14 27.16 9.10
CA VAL A 131 -19.38 26.23 8.00
C VAL A 131 -18.02 26.02 7.34
N PRO A 132 -17.52 24.78 7.18
CA PRO A 132 -16.34 24.55 6.38
C PRO A 132 -16.69 25.08 5.00
N ALA A 133 -16.20 26.28 4.67
CA ALA A 133 -16.06 26.64 3.29
C ALA A 133 -15.25 25.50 2.68
N GLU A 134 -15.68 24.99 1.54
CA GLU A 134 -14.81 24.23 0.64
C GLU A 134 -13.71 25.20 0.17
N THR A 135 -12.88 25.70 1.09
CA THR A 135 -11.66 26.40 0.76
C THR A 135 -10.75 25.34 0.23
N GLU A 136 -10.58 25.36 -1.09
CA GLU A 136 -9.60 24.67 -1.93
C GLU A 136 -8.13 24.89 -1.48
N ASP A 137 -7.89 25.40 -0.27
CA ASP A 137 -6.63 25.93 0.26
C ASP A 137 -6.11 25.22 1.52
N GLU A 138 -6.78 24.19 2.04
CA GLU A 138 -6.02 23.14 2.73
C GLU A 138 -5.53 22.20 1.65
N PRO A 139 -4.25 21.76 1.65
CA PRO A 139 -3.84 20.74 0.70
C PRO A 139 -4.80 19.60 0.98
N GLU A 140 -5.69 19.36 0.02
CA GLU A 140 -6.25 18.05 -0.23
C GLU A 140 -5.02 17.17 -0.05
N VAL A 141 -4.92 16.48 1.09
CA VAL A 141 -3.94 15.43 1.25
C VAL A 141 -4.38 14.54 0.13
N ALA A 142 -3.68 14.71 -0.99
CA ALA A 142 -4.05 14.15 -2.25
C ALA A 142 -4.30 12.72 -1.84
N ILE A 143 -5.57 12.31 -1.92
CA ILE A 143 -5.82 10.94 -2.30
C ILE A 143 -4.93 10.89 -3.52
N PRO A 144 -3.79 10.15 -3.50
CA PRO A 144 -3.04 10.05 -4.71
C PRO A 144 -4.12 9.56 -5.67
N GLU A 145 -4.43 10.39 -6.67
CA GLU A 145 -4.90 9.86 -7.92
C GLU A 145 -4.11 8.58 -8.08
N LEU A 146 -4.83 7.48 -8.31
CA LEU A 146 -4.21 6.20 -8.63
C LEU A 146 -3.51 6.38 -9.99
N GLU A 147 -2.45 7.18 -9.98
CA GLU A 147 -1.66 7.68 -11.06
C GLU A 147 -0.22 7.61 -10.58
N LYS A 148 0.42 6.58 -11.12
CA LYS A 148 1.86 6.34 -11.18
C LYS A 148 2.42 5.80 -9.86
N PRO A 149 2.61 4.47 -9.76
CA PRO A 149 3.34 3.90 -8.64
C PRO A 149 4.73 4.54 -8.59
N ASN A 150 4.93 5.38 -7.57
CA ASN A 150 6.20 5.98 -7.20
C ASN A 150 7.25 4.85 -7.09
N ILE A 151 8.49 5.07 -7.54
CA ILE A 151 9.55 4.06 -7.53
C ILE A 151 9.73 3.39 -6.16
N PHE A 152 9.44 4.12 -5.07
CA PHE A 152 9.43 3.58 -3.70
C PHE A 152 8.33 2.54 -3.49
N ALA A 153 7.12 2.79 -3.99
CA ALA A 153 6.02 1.83 -3.95
C ALA A 153 6.34 0.59 -4.80
N LEU A 154 6.88 0.77 -6.01
CA LEU A 154 7.35 -0.36 -6.83
C LEU A 154 8.41 -1.21 -6.11
N TYR A 155 9.29 -0.58 -5.36
CA TYR A 155 10.31 -1.26 -4.58
C TYR A 155 9.73 -2.03 -3.39
N GLU A 156 8.89 -1.39 -2.59
CA GLU A 156 8.27 -2.03 -1.42
C GLU A 156 7.35 -3.19 -1.82
N ASP A 157 6.58 -3.03 -2.90
CA ASP A 157 5.69 -4.08 -3.44
C ASP A 157 6.47 -5.27 -4.00
N SER A 158 7.65 -5.02 -4.59
CA SER A 158 8.39 -6.05 -5.34
C SER A 158 9.55 -6.70 -4.55
N ILE A 159 10.16 -5.99 -3.60
CA ILE A 159 11.42 -6.38 -2.95
C ILE A 159 11.29 -6.42 -1.42
N GLY A 160 10.53 -5.48 -0.81
CA GLY A 160 10.28 -5.43 0.63
C GLY A 160 10.77 -4.13 1.30
N SER A 161 11.04 -4.16 2.60
CA SER A 161 11.31 -2.96 3.42
C SER A 161 12.47 -2.11 2.90
N LEU A 162 12.21 -0.81 2.73
CA LEU A 162 13.18 0.17 2.25
C LEU A 162 14.20 0.56 3.35
N SER A 163 15.50 0.39 3.07
CA SER A 163 16.57 0.95 3.91
C SER A 163 16.91 2.37 3.46
N ALA A 164 17.23 3.26 4.41
CA ALA A 164 17.60 4.65 4.13
C ALA A 164 18.76 4.78 3.12
N LEU A 165 19.71 3.84 3.10
CA LEU A 165 20.82 3.81 2.13
C LEU A 165 20.37 3.51 0.70
N LEU A 166 19.20 2.89 0.53
CA LEU A 166 18.63 2.56 -0.77
C LEU A 166 17.71 3.66 -1.29
N ALA A 167 17.19 4.50 -0.40
CA ALA A 167 16.30 5.60 -0.74
C ALA A 167 16.98 6.58 -1.71
N ASP A 168 18.23 6.95 -1.44
CA ASP A 168 19.00 7.86 -2.30
C ASP A 168 19.31 7.25 -3.67
N GLN A 169 19.58 5.94 -3.71
CA GLN A 169 19.82 5.21 -4.97
C GLN A 169 18.56 5.15 -5.84
N LEU A 170 17.39 4.99 -5.23
CA LEU A 170 16.11 4.97 -5.93
C LEU A 170 15.77 6.36 -6.51
N LYS A 171 16.02 7.45 -5.76
CA LYS A 171 15.90 8.83 -6.29
C LYS A 171 16.82 9.06 -7.48
N GLU A 172 18.06 8.59 -7.39
CA GLU A 172 19.03 8.72 -8.47
C GLU A 172 18.63 7.90 -9.71
N VAL A 173 17.89 6.79 -9.55
CA VAL A 173 17.35 5.97 -10.64
C VAL A 173 16.12 6.62 -11.27
N GLU A 174 15.20 7.15 -10.48
CA GLU A 174 14.04 7.92 -10.94
C GLU A 174 14.44 9.11 -11.82
N GLY A 175 15.52 9.81 -11.45
CA GLY A 175 16.05 10.92 -12.26
C GLY A 175 16.82 10.51 -13.51
N ARG A 176 17.29 9.25 -13.60
CA ARG A 176 18.16 8.77 -14.71
C ARG A 176 17.43 7.93 -15.74
N TYR A 177 16.33 7.27 -15.38
CA TYR A 177 15.67 6.28 -16.23
C TYR A 177 14.20 6.64 -16.49
N PRO A 178 13.67 6.38 -17.70
CA PRO A 178 12.25 6.51 -17.96
C PRO A 178 11.42 5.61 -17.04
N GLU A 179 10.28 6.11 -16.56
CA GLU A 179 9.37 5.40 -15.65
C GLU A 179 8.94 4.02 -16.19
N SER A 180 8.72 3.91 -17.50
CA SER A 180 8.36 2.65 -18.17
C SER A 180 9.43 1.58 -18.01
N TRP A 181 10.71 1.96 -18.06
CA TRP A 181 11.83 1.04 -17.87
C TRP A 181 11.91 0.59 -16.41
N ILE A 182 11.71 1.51 -15.48
CA ILE A 182 11.73 1.19 -14.05
C ILE A 182 10.64 0.15 -13.75
N ARG A 183 9.39 0.40 -14.17
CA ARG A 183 8.27 -0.52 -13.98
C ARG A 183 8.53 -1.90 -14.58
N GLU A 184 9.05 -1.95 -15.80
CA GLU A 184 9.32 -3.23 -16.47
C GLU A 184 10.46 -4.01 -15.82
N ALA A 185 11.52 -3.33 -15.38
CA ALA A 185 12.62 -3.99 -14.67
C ALA A 185 12.16 -4.61 -13.34
N PHE A 186 11.29 -3.92 -12.59
CA PHE A 186 10.64 -4.48 -11.40
C PHE A 186 9.74 -5.67 -11.75
N GLY A 187 8.93 -5.55 -12.82
CA GLY A 187 8.07 -6.63 -13.30
C GLY A 187 8.85 -7.90 -13.67
N ILE A 188 10.00 -7.75 -14.35
CA ILE A 188 10.89 -8.87 -14.68
C ILE A 188 11.50 -9.50 -13.42
N ALA A 189 11.93 -8.68 -12.44
CA ALA A 189 12.48 -9.18 -11.19
C ALA A 189 11.47 -10.01 -10.38
N VAL A 190 10.20 -9.61 -10.37
CA VAL A 190 9.12 -10.35 -9.73
C VAL A 190 8.79 -11.63 -10.49
N ALA A 191 8.68 -11.56 -11.82
CA ALA A 191 8.39 -12.72 -12.68
C ALA A 191 9.46 -13.81 -12.59
N GLU A 192 10.74 -13.41 -12.48
CA GLU A 192 11.89 -14.30 -12.32
C GLU A 192 12.13 -14.74 -10.87
N ASN A 193 11.30 -14.26 -9.93
CA ASN A 193 11.47 -14.46 -8.48
C ASN A 193 12.85 -14.03 -7.95
N LYS A 194 13.51 -13.07 -8.62
CA LYS A 194 14.83 -12.51 -8.28
C LYS A 194 14.66 -11.11 -7.70
N ARG A 195 13.95 -11.05 -6.57
CA ARG A 195 13.53 -9.83 -5.86
C ARG A 195 14.71 -9.17 -5.12
N SER A 196 15.67 -8.65 -5.86
CA SER A 196 16.82 -7.92 -5.29
C SER A 196 17.11 -6.64 -6.08
N TRP A 197 17.47 -5.58 -5.37
CA TRP A 197 17.82 -4.30 -5.99
C TRP A 197 19.00 -4.45 -6.97
N ARG A 198 19.95 -5.32 -6.63
CA ARG A 198 21.11 -5.64 -7.47
C ARG A 198 20.71 -6.25 -8.81
N TYR A 199 19.59 -6.98 -8.84
CA TYR A 199 19.04 -7.56 -10.08
C TYR A 199 18.31 -6.49 -10.91
N VAL A 200 17.45 -5.69 -10.29
CA VAL A 200 16.73 -4.58 -10.96
C VAL A 200 17.70 -3.56 -11.56
N SER A 201 18.70 -3.11 -10.79
CA SER A 201 19.74 -2.21 -11.27
C SER A 201 20.58 -2.81 -12.40
N GLY A 202 20.78 -4.12 -12.41
CA GLY A 202 21.45 -4.84 -13.51
C GLY A 202 20.65 -4.80 -14.81
N ILE A 203 19.32 -4.94 -14.75
CA ILE A 203 18.43 -4.84 -15.92
C ILE A 203 18.47 -3.42 -16.49
N LEU A 204 18.33 -2.40 -15.64
CA LEU A 204 18.35 -0.99 -16.08
C LEU A 204 19.68 -0.60 -16.72
N ARG A 205 20.81 -1.04 -16.13
CA ARG A 205 22.15 -0.81 -16.72
C ARG A 205 22.31 -1.47 -18.08
N ARG A 206 21.83 -2.71 -18.24
CA ARG A 206 21.87 -3.42 -19.52
C ARG A 206 21.08 -2.68 -20.61
N TRP A 207 19.88 -2.21 -20.28
CA TRP A 207 19.06 -1.42 -21.21
C TRP A 207 19.69 -0.06 -21.56
N THR A 208 20.52 0.49 -20.66
CA THR A 208 21.30 1.71 -20.95
C THR A 208 22.39 1.46 -21.97
N SER A 209 23.07 0.31 -21.90
CA SER A 209 24.23 -0.02 -22.75
C SER A 209 23.87 -0.65 -24.09
N GLU A 210 22.78 -1.41 -24.16
CA GLU A 210 22.41 -2.22 -25.33
C GLU A 210 21.30 -1.59 -26.18
N GLY A 211 20.58 -0.59 -25.67
CA GLY A 211 19.38 -0.04 -26.31
C GLY A 211 18.18 -0.99 -26.17
N ARG A 212 16.97 -0.46 -26.01
CA ARG A 212 15.78 -1.28 -25.70
C ARG A 212 15.27 -2.01 -26.95
N GLU A 213 15.56 -3.30 -27.09
CA GLU A 213 14.74 -4.20 -27.91
C GLU A 213 13.43 -4.49 -27.17
N THR A 214 12.34 -3.89 -27.64
CA THR A 214 10.97 -4.13 -27.12
C THR A 214 10.53 -5.58 -27.37
N GLY A 215 10.70 -6.45 -26.37
CA GLY A 215 10.19 -7.82 -26.37
C GLY A 215 8.81 -7.93 -25.72
N GLY A 216 7.75 -7.59 -26.46
CA GLY A 216 6.40 -8.00 -26.13
C GLY A 216 6.22 -9.51 -26.32
N LYS A 217 5.51 -10.17 -25.41
CA LYS A 217 5.12 -11.59 -25.51
C LYS A 217 4.44 -11.88 -26.86
N GLU A 218 5.05 -12.73 -27.67
CA GLU A 218 4.32 -13.59 -28.60
C GLU A 218 4.51 -15.05 -28.22
N THR A 219 3.41 -15.68 -27.83
CA THR A 219 3.27 -17.13 -27.74
C THR A 219 3.14 -17.69 -29.15
N ARG A 220 4.14 -18.40 -29.68
CA ARG A 220 3.92 -19.44 -30.71
C ARG A 220 4.92 -20.56 -30.53
N GLY A 221 4.40 -21.77 -30.30
CA GLY A 221 5.16 -22.99 -30.45
C GLY A 221 5.41 -23.30 -31.93
N GLY A 222 6.42 -24.13 -32.15
CA GLY A 222 6.53 -24.97 -33.34
C GLY A 222 7.42 -24.46 -34.47
N ALA A 223 8.51 -25.20 -34.67
CA ALA A 223 9.20 -25.47 -35.93
C ALA A 223 10.51 -24.70 -36.28
N GLU A 224 11.53 -25.54 -36.49
CA GLU A 224 12.66 -25.41 -37.40
C GLU A 224 14.00 -24.83 -36.94
N ARG A 225 14.88 -25.78 -36.58
CA ARG A 225 16.32 -25.79 -36.84
C ARG A 225 16.67 -25.21 -38.22
N GLY A 226 17.51 -24.18 -38.23
CA GLY A 226 18.42 -23.80 -39.32
C GLY A 226 19.59 -23.01 -38.71
N LYS A 227 20.71 -23.68 -38.39
CA LYS A 227 21.99 -23.65 -39.12
C LYS A 227 22.66 -22.25 -39.16
N ASP A 228 23.78 -22.17 -38.43
CA ASP A 228 24.90 -21.23 -38.58
C ASP A 228 24.80 -19.86 -37.88
N GLY A 229 25.24 -19.81 -36.61
CA GLY A 229 25.58 -18.59 -35.88
C GLY A 229 26.16 -18.89 -34.49
N LYS A 230 27.50 -18.94 -34.40
CA LYS A 230 28.28 -19.35 -33.22
C LYS A 230 27.95 -18.51 -31.96
N PRO A 231 27.86 -19.12 -30.75
CA PRO A 231 27.69 -18.37 -29.50
C PRO A 231 28.99 -17.66 -29.10
N GLY A 232 28.95 -16.34 -29.03
CA GLY A 232 30.03 -15.48 -28.55
C GLY A 232 30.26 -15.66 -27.05
N ARG A 233 31.27 -16.46 -26.70
CA ARG A 233 31.90 -16.57 -25.39
C ARG A 233 32.60 -15.23 -25.08
N TYR A 234 32.13 -14.48 -24.08
CA TYR A 234 32.89 -13.36 -23.53
C TYR A 234 33.37 -13.66 -22.12
N THR A 235 34.65 -13.36 -21.91
CA THR A 235 35.56 -13.91 -20.94
C THR A 235 35.60 -13.10 -19.65
N GLU A 236 35.71 -13.83 -18.54
CA GLU A 236 35.74 -13.40 -17.13
C GLU A 236 36.93 -12.47 -16.76
N THR A 237 37.84 -12.21 -17.70
CA THR A 237 39.16 -11.62 -17.42
C THR A 237 39.20 -10.09 -17.43
N ASP A 238 38.21 -9.41 -18.00
CA ASP A 238 38.27 -7.95 -18.21
C ASP A 238 37.82 -7.12 -16.98
N ASN A 239 37.16 -7.77 -16.01
CA ASN A 239 36.64 -7.07 -14.84
C ASN A 239 37.69 -6.87 -13.74
N ARG A 240 38.68 -7.76 -13.61
CA ARG A 240 39.61 -7.74 -12.46
C ARG A 240 40.57 -6.54 -12.47
N GLN A 241 41.10 -6.18 -13.65
CA GLN A 241 41.96 -4.99 -13.79
C GLN A 241 41.20 -3.71 -13.42
N LYS A 242 39.96 -3.59 -13.90
CA LYS A 242 39.11 -2.42 -13.67
C LYS A 242 38.80 -2.22 -12.18
N TYR A 243 38.56 -3.31 -11.44
CA TYR A 243 38.35 -3.24 -10.00
C TYR A 243 39.62 -2.88 -9.22
N LEU A 244 40.80 -3.31 -9.67
CA LEU A 244 42.07 -2.99 -9.00
C LEU A 244 42.47 -1.51 -9.21
N GLU A 245 42.28 -0.97 -10.41
CA GLU A 245 42.52 0.45 -10.71
C GLU A 245 41.55 1.36 -9.94
N GLU A 246 40.27 0.98 -9.85
CA GLU A 246 39.27 1.76 -9.12
C GLU A 246 39.49 1.71 -7.59
N TYR A 247 40.03 0.59 -7.07
CA TYR A 247 40.41 0.46 -5.66
C TYR A 247 41.63 1.35 -5.31
N GLN A 248 42.66 1.36 -6.17
CA GLN A 248 43.85 2.18 -6.01
C GLN A 248 43.56 3.69 -6.14
N ARG A 249 42.53 4.07 -6.92
CA ARG A 249 42.09 5.47 -7.05
C ARG A 249 41.33 6.01 -5.84
N ARG A 250 40.59 5.15 -5.11
CA ARG A 250 39.69 5.56 -4.02
C ARG A 250 40.31 5.48 -2.62
N ARG A 251 41.31 4.63 -2.42
CA ARG A 251 42.06 4.55 -1.16
C ARG A 251 43.53 4.36 -1.55
N GLY A 252 44.40 5.29 -1.14
CA GLY A 252 45.83 5.19 -1.40
C GLY A 252 46.41 3.81 -1.06
N ALA A 253 47.50 3.46 -1.74
CA ALA A 253 48.07 2.11 -1.78
C ALA A 253 48.16 1.42 -0.40
N PRO A 254 47.87 0.11 -0.30
CA PRO A 254 48.08 -0.64 0.94
C PRO A 254 49.58 -0.74 1.26
N PRO A 255 49.97 -0.75 2.56
CA PRO A 255 51.35 -1.03 2.95
C PRO A 255 51.73 -2.45 2.52
N GLY A 256 52.97 -2.60 2.06
CA GLY A 256 53.53 -3.83 1.49
C GLY A 256 53.70 -4.97 2.49
#